data_AF-G5NJE0-F1
#
_entry.id   AF-G5NJE0-F1
#
_cell.length_a   1.000
_cell.length_b   1.000
_cell.length_c   1.000
_cell.angle_alpha   90.00
_cell.angle_beta   90.00
_cell.angle_gamma   90.00
#
_symmetry.space_group_name_H-M   'P 1'
#
loop_
_entity.id
_entity.type
_entity.pdbx_description
1 polymer ?
#
loop_
_entity_poly.entity_id
_entity_poly.type
_entity_poly.pdbx_seq_one_letter_code
_entity_poly.pdbx_strand_id
1 'polypeptide(L)' 'RRGVGQYLVEEVIRDNPNVSSWWMADVGVEDRSVMAAFMQALGFTAQHDGWEKR' A
#
# COMPACT_ATOMS: atom_id res chain seq x y z
N ARG A 1 -13.51 8.49 5.98
CA ARG A 1 -12.08 8.29 5.64
C ARG A 1 -11.29 9.31 6.46
N ARG A 2 -10.67 8.92 7.59
CA ARG A 2 -10.01 9.85 8.55
C ARG A 2 -8.47 9.77 8.51
N GLY A 3 -7.89 9.22 7.44
CA GLY A 3 -6.43 9.13 7.26
C GLY A 3 -5.72 8.00 8.02
N VAL A 4 -6.39 7.28 8.93
CA VAL A 4 -5.77 6.25 9.80
C VAL A 4 -4.94 5.22 9.02
N GLY A 5 -5.49 4.64 7.93
CA GLY A 5 -4.76 3.67 7.12
C GLY A 5 -3.54 4.26 6.41
N GLN A 6 -3.65 5.50 5.93
CA GLN A 6 -2.53 6.21 5.29
C GLN A 6 -1.41 6.46 6.30
N TYR A 7 -1.75 6.97 7.49
CA TYR A 7 -0.79 7.21 8.56
C TYR A 7 -0.03 5.93 8.92
N LEU A 8 -0.74 4.82 9.08
CA LEU A 8 -0.14 3.53 9.43
C LEU A 8 0.87 3.05 8.37
N VAL A 9 0.52 3.12 7.09
CA VAL A 9 1.44 2.68 6.02
C VAL A 9 2.65 3.60 5.92
N GLU A 10 2.44 4.91 6.03
CA GLU A 10 3.54 5.90 6.00
C GLU A 10 4.48 5.75 7.19
N GLU A 11 3.95 5.49 8.39
CA GLU A 11 4.72 5.21 9.60
C GLU A 11 5.54 3.94 9.46
N VAL A 12 4.93 2.83 9.02
CA VAL A 12 5.66 1.56 8.80
C VAL A 12 6.79 1.72 7.78
N ILE A 13 6.57 2.45 6.68
CA ILE A 13 7.65 2.69 5.70
C ILE A 13 8.76 3.55 6.30
N ARG A 14 8.40 4.62 7.03
CA ARG A 14 9.36 5.55 7.66
C ARG A 14 10.24 4.85 8.68
N ASP A 15 9.67 3.95 9.46
CA ASP A 15 10.37 3.23 10.53
C ASP A 15 11.26 2.09 10.01
N ASN A 16 11.14 1.72 8.73
CA ASN A 16 11.89 0.64 8.09
C ASN A 16 12.73 1.15 6.89
N PRO A 17 13.68 2.08 7.09
CA PRO A 17 14.39 2.74 6.00
C PRO A 17 15.29 1.79 5.18
N ASN A 18 15.63 0.63 5.71
CA ASN A 18 16.46 -0.36 5.03
C ASN A 18 15.66 -1.25 4.05
N VAL A 19 14.32 -1.15 4.06
CA VAL A 19 13.45 -1.92 3.15
C VAL A 19 13.25 -1.11 1.88
N SER A 20 13.88 -1.57 0.80
CA SER A 20 13.86 -0.92 -0.52
C SER A 20 12.77 -1.41 -1.47
N SER A 21 11.99 -2.42 -1.06
CA SER A 21 10.86 -2.91 -1.85
C SER A 21 9.75 -3.41 -0.95
N TRP A 22 8.53 -2.94 -1.23
CA TRP A 22 7.32 -3.23 -0.49
C TRP A 22 6.34 -3.93 -1.40
N TRP A 23 5.74 -5.01 -0.90
CA TRP A 23 4.69 -5.76 -1.58
C TRP A 23 3.44 -5.83 -0.71
N MET A 24 2.29 -5.54 -1.30
CA MET A 24 0.98 -5.78 -0.69
C MET A 24 0.17 -6.70 -1.59
N ALA A 25 -0.12 -7.91 -1.13
CA ALA A 25 -0.97 -8.84 -1.86
C ALA A 25 -2.44 -8.36 -1.88
N ASP A 26 -3.18 -8.69 -2.92
CA ASP A 26 -4.62 -8.40 -3.02
C ASP A 26 -5.53 -9.50 -2.43
N VAL A 27 -4.94 -10.55 -1.87
CA VAL A 27 -5.65 -11.65 -1.19
C VAL A 27 -6.47 -11.11 -0.03
N GLY A 28 -7.78 -11.38 -0.04
CA GLY A 28 -8.71 -10.97 1.02
C GLY A 28 -9.13 -9.51 0.96
N VAL A 29 -8.74 -8.76 -0.08
CA VAL A 29 -9.24 -7.39 -0.31
C VAL A 29 -10.69 -7.45 -0.78
N GLU A 30 -11.59 -6.85 -0.01
CA GLU A 30 -13.04 -6.82 -0.32
C GLU A 30 -13.37 -6.03 -1.58
N ASP A 31 -12.75 -4.85 -1.74
CA ASP A 31 -12.91 -3.99 -2.91
C ASP A 31 -11.54 -3.56 -3.46
N ARG A 32 -11.12 -4.25 -4.53
CA ARG A 32 -9.84 -4.01 -5.19
C ARG A 32 -9.76 -2.61 -5.81
N SER A 33 -10.87 -2.01 -6.23
CA SER A 33 -10.87 -0.67 -6.82
C SER A 33 -10.63 0.41 -5.78
N VAL A 34 -11.25 0.28 -4.60
CA VAL A 34 -11.04 1.17 -3.46
C VAL A 34 -9.61 1.02 -2.94
N MET A 35 -9.13 -0.22 -2.80
CA MET A 35 -7.75 -0.48 -2.39
C MET A 35 -6.74 0.06 -3.40
N ALA A 36 -6.99 -0.11 -4.71
CA ALA A 36 -6.11 0.41 -5.74
C ALA A 36 -5.97 1.94 -5.68
N ALA A 37 -7.08 2.68 -5.51
CA ALA A 37 -7.02 4.13 -5.36
C ALA A 37 -6.26 4.56 -4.09
N PHE A 38 -6.42 3.83 -2.99
CA PHE A 38 -5.68 4.06 -1.75
C PHE A 38 -4.18 3.80 -1.91
N MET A 39 -3.81 2.66 -2.49
CA MET A 39 -2.42 2.26 -2.72
C MET A 39 -1.71 3.19 -3.70
N GLN A 40 -2.39 3.64 -4.75
CA GLN A 40 -1.88 4.65 -5.68
C GLN A 40 -1.59 5.99 -4.99
N ALA A 41 -2.48 6.43 -4.09
CA ALA A 41 -2.25 7.66 -3.30
C ALA A 41 -1.01 7.55 -2.39
N LEU A 42 -0.64 6.34 -1.99
CA LEU A 42 0.58 6.04 -1.21
C LEU A 42 1.83 5.81 -2.07
N GLY A 43 1.72 5.92 -3.39
CA GLY A 43 2.82 5.74 -4.34
C GLY A 43 3.15 4.28 -4.66
N PHE A 44 2.24 3.35 -4.40
CA PHE A 44 2.37 1.98 -4.89
C PHE A 44 1.83 1.86 -6.33
N THR A 45 2.43 0.95 -7.09
CA THR A 45 2.03 0.59 -8.46
C THR A 45 1.27 -0.72 -8.44
N ALA A 46 0.13 -0.78 -9.16
CA ALA A 46 -0.66 -2.00 -9.27
C ALA A 46 0.05 -3.08 -10.10
N GLN A 47 -0.06 -4.32 -9.64
CA GLN A 47 0.48 -5.53 -10.26
C GLN A 47 -0.66 -6.57 -10.40
N HIS A 48 -0.36 -7.75 -10.97
CA HIS A 48 -1.35 -8.81 -11.16
C HIS A 48 -1.98 -9.25 -9.83
N ASP A 49 -1.15 -9.58 -8.83
CA ASP A 49 -1.58 -10.15 -7.53
C ASP A 49 -1.43 -9.18 -6.34
N GLY A 50 -1.37 -7.87 -6.61
CA GLY A 50 -1.12 -6.90 -5.55
C GLY A 50 -0.59 -5.55 -6.01
N TRP A 51 0.19 -4.91 -5.15
CA TRP A 51 0.83 -3.62 -5.39
C TRP A 51 2.27 -3.60 -4.89
N GLU A 52 3.13 -2.92 -5.63
CA GLU A 52 4.55 -2.79 -5.34
C GLU A 52 4.96 -1.32 -5.14
N LYS A 53 5.87 -1.06 -4.19
CA LYS A 53 6.56 0.23 -4.06
C LYS A 53 8.06 -0.01 -3.88
N ARG A 54 8.88 0.63 -4.71
CA ARG A 54 10.34 0.62 -4.67
C ARG A 54 10.87 2.01 -4.35
#